data_AF-T1C5J4-F1
#
_entry.id   AF-T1C5J4-F1
#
_cell.length_a   1.000
_cell.length_b   1.000
_cell.length_c   1.000
_cell.angle_alpha   90.00
_cell.angle_beta   90.00
_cell.angle_gamma   90.00
#
_symmetry.space_group_name_H-M   'P 1'
#
loop_
_entity.id
_entity.type
_entity.pdbx_description
1 polymer ?
#
loop_
_entity_poly.entity_id
_entity_poly.type
_entity_poly.pdbx_seq_one_letter_code
_entity_poly.pdbx_strand_id
1 'polypeptide(L)'
;MHAPSSPVGDGRHLRSIPPARLALIDRIVRARLPRHARVSQEFLRAYYRGVGEEDLAARTPASLAHAARCHLELGRRRAPGQSLVQIFNPDLRKDGFESAHTVVQIVTDDRPFLIDSISLAFARAGLAVHVIVHPVFDVRRDSRGTLSGIGAQGTR
;
A
#
# COMPACT_ATOMS: atom_id res chain seq x y z
N MET A 1 21.29 45.63 17.34
CA MET A 1 21.13 44.43 18.19
C MET A 1 20.65 43.30 17.30
N HIS A 2 21.47 42.30 17.04
CA HIS A 2 21.09 41.12 16.24
C HIS A 2 21.27 39.88 17.13
N ALA A 3 20.18 39.19 17.45
CA ALA A 3 20.25 37.88 18.10
C ALA A 3 20.45 36.79 17.03
N PRO A 4 21.27 35.75 17.29
CA PRO A 4 21.61 34.73 16.31
C PRO A 4 20.51 33.66 16.15
N SER A 5 20.63 32.94 15.04
CA SER A 5 19.76 31.86 14.58
C SER A 5 19.57 30.74 15.60
N SER A 6 18.33 30.34 15.86
CA SER A 6 18.02 29.00 16.40
C SER A 6 18.26 27.94 15.31
N PRO A 7 18.80 26.76 15.65
CA PRO A 7 19.29 25.80 14.66
C PRO A 7 18.16 25.09 13.91
N VAL A 8 18.43 24.77 12.64
CA VAL A 8 17.64 23.83 11.84
C VAL A 8 17.48 22.50 12.59
N GLY A 9 16.24 22.06 12.78
CA GLY A 9 15.92 20.79 13.42
C GLY A 9 16.60 19.61 12.71
N ASP A 10 17.28 18.78 13.49
CA ASP A 10 18.18 17.75 13.00
C ASP A 10 17.47 16.71 12.11
N GLY A 11 17.87 16.62 10.83
CA GLY A 11 17.32 15.71 9.82
C GLY A 11 17.62 14.22 10.03
N ARG A 12 17.93 13.81 11.28
CA ARG A 12 18.32 12.44 11.66
C ARG A 12 17.18 11.61 12.28
N HIS A 13 15.99 12.18 12.49
CA HIS A 13 14.83 11.43 12.96
C HIS A 13 14.17 10.50 11.91
N LEU A 14 14.50 10.63 10.62
CA LEU A 14 14.02 9.72 9.58
C LEU A 14 14.87 8.44 9.49
N ARG A 15 14.46 7.37 10.20
CA ARG A 15 14.70 5.98 9.75
C ARG A 15 14.00 4.83 10.51
N SER A 16 13.46 5.03 11.71
CA SER A 16 12.71 3.99 12.42
C SER A 16 11.20 4.10 12.17
N ILE A 17 10.55 2.95 11.95
CA ILE A 17 9.08 2.86 11.98
C ILE A 17 8.67 2.90 13.46
N PRO A 18 7.69 3.74 13.87
CA PRO A 18 7.26 3.79 15.26
C PRO A 18 6.80 2.41 15.79
N PRO A 19 7.06 2.06 17.07
CA PRO A 19 6.70 0.75 17.62
C PRO A 19 5.20 0.44 17.56
N ALA A 20 4.33 1.44 17.71
CA ALA A 20 2.89 1.28 17.60
C ALA A 20 2.48 0.87 16.17
N ARG A 21 2.99 1.55 15.14
CA ARG A 21 2.82 1.14 13.73
C ARG A 21 3.34 -0.26 13.47
N LEU A 22 4.52 -0.62 13.98
CA LEU A 22 5.06 -1.98 13.84
C LEU A 22 4.10 -3.00 14.43
N ALA A 23 3.59 -2.78 15.64
CA ALA A 23 2.63 -3.68 16.29
C ALA A 23 1.31 -3.82 15.50
N LEU A 24 0.82 -2.75 14.87
CA LEU A 24 -0.34 -2.79 13.97
C LEU A 24 -0.06 -3.60 12.70
N ILE A 25 1.07 -3.35 12.01
CA ILE A 25 1.50 -4.12 10.85
C ILE A 25 1.63 -5.61 11.20
N ASP A 26 2.19 -5.93 12.35
CA ASP A 26 2.39 -7.30 12.80
C ASP A 26 1.05 -8.02 13.13
N ARG A 27 0.01 -7.28 13.53
CA ARG A 27 -1.37 -7.83 13.62
C ARG A 27 -1.92 -8.18 12.24
N ILE A 28 -1.65 -7.35 11.22
CA ILE A 28 -2.07 -7.61 9.82
C ILE A 28 -1.34 -8.84 9.27
N VAL A 29 -0.04 -8.95 9.53
CA VAL A 29 0.80 -10.10 9.12
C VAL A 29 0.32 -11.42 9.74
N ARG A 30 -0.18 -11.38 10.98
CA ARG A 30 -0.75 -12.55 11.67
C ARG A 30 -2.22 -12.83 11.32
N ALA A 31 -2.89 -11.97 10.55
CA ALA A 31 -4.28 -12.17 10.19
C ALA A 31 -4.45 -13.43 9.32
N ARG A 32 -5.50 -14.21 9.59
CA ARG A 32 -5.70 -15.50 8.94
C ARG A 32 -6.33 -15.32 7.56
N LEU A 33 -5.51 -15.46 6.52
CA LEU A 33 -5.97 -15.55 5.13
C LEU A 33 -6.30 -17.00 4.72
N PRO A 34 -7.12 -17.22 3.66
CA PRO A 34 -7.35 -18.53 3.09
C PRO A 34 -6.06 -19.23 2.67
N ARG A 35 -5.96 -20.57 2.82
CA ARG A 35 -4.74 -21.34 2.52
C ARG A 35 -4.21 -21.19 1.07
N HIS A 36 -5.07 -20.82 0.12
CA HIS A 36 -4.70 -20.59 -1.28
C HIS A 36 -4.20 -19.16 -1.56
N ALA A 37 -4.32 -18.22 -0.61
CA ALA A 37 -3.87 -16.85 -0.74
C ALA A 37 -2.33 -16.80 -0.77
N ARG A 38 -1.75 -16.65 -1.96
CA ARG A 38 -0.30 -16.60 -2.17
C ARG A 38 0.25 -15.20 -1.93
N VAL A 39 0.23 -14.75 -0.67
CA VAL A 39 0.81 -13.49 -0.20
C VAL A 39 1.84 -13.76 0.91
N SER A 40 3.02 -13.15 0.84
CA SER A 40 4.06 -13.32 1.87
C SER A 40 3.89 -12.32 3.01
N GLN A 41 4.45 -12.66 4.19
CA GLN A 41 4.48 -11.73 5.31
C GLN A 41 5.33 -10.49 5.00
N GLU A 42 6.41 -10.64 4.23
CA GLU A 42 7.28 -9.53 3.81
C GLU A 42 6.53 -8.55 2.92
N PHE A 43 5.72 -9.05 1.99
CA PHE A 43 4.83 -8.23 1.18
C PHE A 43 3.89 -7.41 2.07
N LEU A 44 3.20 -8.03 3.04
CA LEU A 44 2.30 -7.30 3.95
C LEU A 44 3.03 -6.24 4.78
N ARG A 45 4.24 -6.55 5.28
CA ARG A 45 5.08 -5.59 6.01
C ARG A 45 5.50 -4.39 5.16
N ALA A 46 5.93 -4.64 3.93
CA ALA A 46 6.33 -3.59 2.99
C ALA A 46 5.12 -2.78 2.49
N TYR A 47 3.98 -3.44 2.21
CA TYR A 47 2.74 -2.83 1.73
C TYR A 47 2.20 -1.76 2.69
N TYR A 48 2.27 -2.02 4.00
CA TYR A 48 1.76 -1.12 5.05
C TYR A 48 2.82 -0.25 5.73
N ARG A 49 4.12 -0.37 5.37
CA ARG A 49 5.23 0.39 5.98
C ARG A 49 5.00 1.90 6.03
N GLY A 50 4.46 2.48 4.95
CA GLY A 50 4.24 3.91 4.80
C GLY A 50 2.93 4.46 5.40
N VAL A 51 2.03 3.60 5.87
CA VAL A 51 0.66 4.00 6.26
C VAL A 51 0.62 4.55 7.70
N GLY A 52 -0.22 5.55 7.95
CA GLY A 52 -0.41 6.14 9.27
C GLY A 52 -1.02 5.17 10.29
N GLU A 53 -0.74 5.38 11.57
CA GLU A 53 -1.22 4.49 12.64
C GLU A 53 -2.75 4.55 12.78
N GLU A 54 -3.33 5.73 12.65
CA GLU A 54 -4.78 5.95 12.64
C GLU A 54 -5.46 5.16 11.51
N ASP A 55 -4.92 5.21 10.29
CA ASP A 55 -5.43 4.47 9.14
C ASP A 55 -5.39 2.94 9.31
N LEU A 56 -4.32 2.45 9.95
CA LEU A 56 -4.17 1.02 10.27
C LEU A 56 -5.07 0.59 11.44
N ALA A 57 -5.30 1.46 12.42
CA ALA A 57 -6.13 1.19 13.59
C ALA A 57 -7.63 1.29 13.29
N ALA A 58 -8.04 2.15 12.35
CA ALA A 58 -9.43 2.34 11.93
C ALA A 58 -10.03 1.13 11.17
N ARG A 59 -9.23 0.09 10.88
CA ARG A 59 -9.62 -1.03 10.01
C ARG A 59 -9.18 -2.35 10.63
N THR A 60 -9.94 -3.43 10.41
CA THR A 60 -9.56 -4.73 10.99
C THR A 60 -8.27 -5.26 10.33
N PRO A 61 -7.39 -5.95 11.07
CA PRO A 61 -6.19 -6.55 10.49
C PRO A 61 -6.48 -7.55 9.36
N ALA A 62 -7.62 -8.25 9.45
CA ALA A 62 -8.09 -9.15 8.40
C ALA A 62 -8.50 -8.39 7.14
N SER A 63 -9.27 -7.30 7.27
CA SER A 63 -9.68 -6.45 6.14
C SER A 63 -8.47 -5.90 5.39
N LEU A 64 -7.45 -5.44 6.13
CA LEU A 64 -6.20 -4.95 5.55
C LEU A 64 -5.43 -6.07 4.83
N ALA A 65 -5.26 -7.24 5.46
CA ALA A 65 -4.59 -8.37 4.83
C ALA A 65 -5.32 -8.85 3.55
N HIS A 66 -6.65 -8.83 3.54
CA HIS A 66 -7.47 -9.15 2.36
C HIS A 66 -7.39 -8.07 1.27
N ALA A 67 -7.41 -6.79 1.61
CA ALA A 67 -7.26 -5.69 0.65
C ALA A 67 -5.89 -5.75 -0.07
N ALA A 68 -4.80 -5.94 0.69
CA ALA A 68 -3.45 -6.12 0.14
C ALA A 68 -3.32 -7.37 -0.74
N ARG A 69 -3.96 -8.49 -0.34
CA ARG A 69 -4.06 -9.71 -1.16
C ARG A 69 -4.79 -9.45 -2.49
N CYS A 70 -5.93 -8.76 -2.48
CA CYS A 70 -6.64 -8.41 -3.71
C CYS A 70 -5.78 -7.56 -4.64
N HIS A 71 -5.02 -6.59 -4.10
CA HIS A 71 -4.14 -5.74 -4.90
C HIS A 71 -2.96 -6.53 -5.52
N LEU A 72 -2.41 -7.50 -4.78
CA LEU A 72 -1.40 -8.43 -5.29
C LEU A 72 -1.93 -9.30 -6.44
N GLU A 73 -3.18 -9.78 -6.35
CA GLU A 73 -3.80 -10.58 -7.40
C GLU A 73 -4.20 -9.74 -8.63
N LEU A 74 -4.60 -8.46 -8.46
CA LEU A 74 -4.71 -7.52 -9.59
C LEU A 74 -3.38 -7.39 -10.33
N GLY A 75 -2.27 -7.26 -9.59
CA GLY A 75 -0.92 -7.19 -10.15
C GLY A 75 -0.35 -8.51 -10.67
N ARG A 76 -1.08 -9.63 -10.59
CA ARG A 76 -0.56 -10.99 -10.84
C ARG A 76 -0.04 -11.18 -12.26
N ARG A 77 -0.76 -10.67 -13.25
CA ARG A 77 -0.40 -10.69 -14.68
C ARG A 77 -0.50 -9.28 -15.24
N ARG A 78 0.61 -8.76 -15.75
CA ARG A 78 0.73 -7.39 -16.24
C ARG A 78 1.82 -7.33 -17.30
N ALA A 79 1.49 -6.78 -18.47
CA ALA A 79 2.47 -6.48 -19.51
C ALA A 79 3.31 -5.23 -19.14
N PRO A 80 4.55 -5.09 -19.65
CA PRO A 80 5.36 -3.88 -19.47
C PRO A 80 4.57 -2.61 -19.87
N GLY A 81 4.66 -1.53 -19.08
CA GLY A 81 4.02 -0.24 -19.37
C GLY A 81 2.50 -0.16 -19.20
N GLN A 82 1.77 -1.29 -19.20
CA GLN A 82 0.31 -1.38 -19.41
C GLN A 82 -0.63 -0.48 -18.56
N SER A 83 -0.34 -0.25 -17.27
CA SER A 83 -1.32 0.10 -16.20
C SER A 83 -2.42 -0.95 -15.98
N LEU A 84 -2.84 -1.15 -14.73
CA LEU A 84 -4.06 -1.90 -14.36
C LEU A 84 -4.81 -1.11 -13.29
N VAL A 85 -6.14 -1.03 -13.39
CA VAL A 85 -7.02 -0.35 -12.44
C VAL A 85 -8.21 -1.25 -12.12
N GLN A 86 -8.58 -1.35 -10.84
CA GLN A 86 -9.81 -1.99 -10.39
C GLN A 86 -10.55 -1.07 -9.41
N ILE A 87 -11.83 -0.85 -9.66
CA ILE A 87 -12.73 -0.04 -8.82
C ILE A 87 -13.86 -0.95 -8.36
N PHE A 88 -14.06 -1.09 -7.05
CA PHE A 88 -15.06 -2.00 -6.49
C PHE A 88 -15.45 -1.63 -5.06
N ASN A 89 -16.68 -1.99 -4.69
CA ASN A 89 -17.09 -2.06 -3.29
C ASN A 89 -16.82 -3.51 -2.84
N PRO A 90 -15.96 -3.74 -1.84
CA PRO A 90 -15.55 -5.08 -1.43
C PRO A 90 -16.68 -5.81 -0.68
N ASP A 91 -16.87 -7.08 -1.01
CA ASP A 91 -17.87 -7.96 -0.39
C ASP A 91 -17.19 -9.06 0.45
N LEU A 92 -17.75 -9.39 1.62
CA LEU A 92 -17.12 -10.33 2.55
C LEU A 92 -17.00 -11.76 1.99
N ARG A 93 -17.90 -12.18 1.10
CA ARG A 93 -17.88 -13.54 0.53
C ARG A 93 -16.91 -13.64 -0.65
N LYS A 94 -16.84 -12.60 -1.48
CA LYS A 94 -16.03 -12.54 -2.71
C LYS A 94 -14.58 -12.13 -2.43
N ASP A 95 -14.40 -11.02 -1.71
CA ASP A 95 -13.10 -10.37 -1.50
C ASP A 95 -12.50 -10.75 -0.14
N GLY A 96 -13.35 -11.16 0.81
CA GLY A 96 -13.00 -11.55 2.17
C GLY A 96 -12.87 -10.36 3.13
N PHE A 97 -13.38 -9.20 2.73
CA PHE A 97 -13.50 -8.01 3.57
C PHE A 97 -14.62 -7.11 3.05
N GLU A 98 -15.07 -6.18 3.88
CA GLU A 98 -16.02 -5.13 3.54
C GLU A 98 -15.43 -3.76 3.85
N SER A 99 -16.03 -2.71 3.29
CA SER A 99 -15.63 -1.31 3.45
C SER A 99 -16.85 -0.41 3.28
N ALA A 100 -16.96 0.64 4.09
CA ALA A 100 -17.95 1.70 3.90
C ALA A 100 -17.65 2.60 2.69
N HIS A 101 -16.47 2.46 2.09
CA HIS A 101 -16.00 3.27 0.95
C HIS A 101 -15.54 2.39 -0.22
N THR A 102 -15.72 2.90 -1.43
CA THR A 102 -15.19 2.31 -2.67
C THR A 102 -13.69 2.12 -2.59
N VAL A 103 -13.20 0.95 -2.99
CA VAL A 103 -11.78 0.64 -3.11
C VAL A 103 -11.34 0.85 -4.56
N VAL A 104 -10.30 1.67 -4.75
CA VAL A 104 -9.58 1.80 -6.02
C VAL A 104 -8.18 1.21 -5.86
N GLN A 105 -7.84 0.24 -6.70
CA GLN A 105 -6.54 -0.41 -6.77
C GLN A 105 -5.89 -0.10 -8.11
N ILE A 106 -4.60 0.27 -8.10
CA ILE A 106 -3.86 0.73 -9.28
C ILE A 106 -2.48 0.07 -9.26
N VAL A 107 -2.21 -0.76 -10.27
CA VAL A 107 -0.89 -1.39 -10.47
C VAL A 107 -0.27 -0.82 -11.75
N THR A 108 0.69 0.08 -11.57
CA THR A 108 1.39 0.79 -12.65
C THR A 108 2.90 0.84 -12.36
N ASP A 109 3.68 1.35 -13.32
CA ASP A 109 5.09 1.67 -13.08
C ASP A 109 5.19 2.96 -12.26
N ASP A 110 6.13 3.02 -11.33
CA ASP A 110 6.35 4.22 -10.52
C ASP A 110 6.88 5.37 -11.39
N ARG A 111 6.39 6.59 -11.12
CA ARG A 111 6.69 7.81 -11.89
C ARG A 111 6.57 9.04 -10.98
N PRO A 112 7.38 10.09 -11.22
CA PRO A 112 7.21 11.37 -10.52
C PRO A 112 5.77 11.88 -10.58
N PHE A 113 5.30 12.45 -9.46
CA PHE A 113 3.97 13.06 -9.30
C PHE A 113 2.77 12.12 -9.50
N LEU A 114 2.96 10.79 -9.48
CA LEU A 114 1.89 9.81 -9.68
C LEU A 114 0.75 9.98 -8.65
N ILE A 115 1.09 10.07 -7.36
CA ILE A 115 0.10 10.23 -6.28
C ILE A 115 -0.57 11.61 -6.33
N ASP A 116 0.16 12.68 -6.62
CA ASP A 116 -0.41 14.03 -6.74
C ASP A 116 -1.40 14.10 -7.90
N SER A 117 -1.06 13.49 -9.04
CA SER A 117 -1.90 13.42 -10.24
C SER A 117 -3.18 12.62 -9.99
N ILE A 118 -3.08 11.47 -9.30
CA ILE A 118 -4.25 10.66 -8.91
C ILE A 118 -5.14 11.41 -7.91
N SER A 119 -4.54 12.05 -6.91
CA SER A 119 -5.27 12.81 -5.89
C SER A 119 -6.00 14.02 -6.50
N LEU A 120 -5.36 14.74 -7.42
CA LEU A 120 -5.97 15.82 -8.19
C LEU A 120 -7.10 15.32 -9.10
N ALA A 121 -6.98 14.13 -9.70
CA ALA A 121 -8.05 13.54 -10.50
C ALA A 121 -9.29 13.20 -9.66
N PHE A 122 -9.12 12.61 -8.46
CA PHE A 122 -10.23 12.37 -7.54
C PHE A 122 -10.85 13.68 -7.03
N ALA A 123 -10.04 14.67 -6.66
CA ALA A 123 -10.52 15.98 -6.21
C ALA A 123 -11.35 16.69 -7.30
N ARG A 124 -10.91 16.64 -8.58
CA ARG A 124 -11.67 17.17 -9.72
C ARG A 124 -12.98 16.44 -9.98
N ALA A 125 -13.08 15.17 -9.61
CA ALA A 125 -14.31 14.39 -9.66
C ALA A 125 -15.22 14.59 -8.43
N GLY A 126 -14.83 15.45 -7.47
CA GLY A 126 -15.56 15.65 -6.21
C GLY A 126 -15.47 14.47 -5.23
N LEU A 127 -14.49 13.58 -5.41
CA LEU A 127 -14.34 12.35 -4.63
C LEU A 127 -13.33 12.55 -3.49
N ALA A 128 -13.79 12.36 -2.25
CA ALA A 128 -12.92 12.36 -1.08
C ALA A 128 -12.09 11.08 -1.02
N VAL A 129 -10.79 11.22 -0.73
CA VAL A 129 -9.87 10.08 -0.55
C VAL A 129 -9.69 9.83 0.95
N HIS A 130 -10.16 8.66 1.42
CA HIS A 130 -10.20 8.32 2.85
C HIS A 130 -8.93 7.64 3.39
N VAL A 131 -8.11 7.06 2.51
CA VAL A 131 -6.80 6.47 2.82
C VAL A 131 -6.03 6.28 1.53
N ILE A 132 -4.72 6.51 1.55
CA ILE A 132 -3.81 6.16 0.46
C ILE A 132 -2.81 5.12 0.96
N VAL A 133 -2.72 3.99 0.26
CA VAL A 133 -1.69 2.98 0.50
C VAL A 133 -0.87 2.82 -0.77
N HIS A 134 0.32 3.42 -0.78
CA HIS A 134 1.20 3.48 -1.95
C HIS A 134 2.56 2.84 -1.65
N PRO A 135 2.66 1.51 -1.74
CA PRO A 135 3.94 0.81 -1.69
C PRO A 135 4.54 0.71 -3.10
N VAL A 136 5.86 0.91 -3.19
CA VAL A 136 6.63 0.67 -4.41
C VAL A 136 7.47 -0.59 -4.20
N PHE A 137 7.48 -1.47 -5.21
CA PHE A 137 8.11 -2.78 -5.16
C PHE A 137 9.08 -2.98 -6.33
N ASP A 138 10.18 -3.70 -6.09
CA ASP A 138 10.96 -4.31 -7.17
C ASP A 138 10.27 -5.61 -7.58
N VAL A 139 9.89 -5.76 -8.85
CA VAL A 139 9.11 -6.92 -9.31
C VAL A 139 9.82 -7.67 -10.42
N ARG A 140 9.83 -9.00 -10.33
CA ARG A 140 10.26 -9.91 -11.40
C ARG A 140 9.03 -10.58 -12.01
N ARG A 141 9.02 -10.72 -13.33
CA ARG A 141 7.95 -11.37 -14.10
C ARG A 141 8.54 -12.38 -15.08
N ASP A 142 7.76 -13.40 -15.42
CA ASP A 142 8.09 -14.32 -16.52
C ASP A 142 7.79 -13.70 -17.90
N SER A 143 8.11 -14.42 -18.97
CA SER A 143 7.85 -14.00 -20.36
C SER A 143 6.36 -13.86 -20.71
N ARG A 144 5.45 -14.30 -19.84
CA ARG A 144 3.99 -14.15 -19.96
C ARG A 144 3.45 -13.00 -19.10
N GLY A 145 4.32 -12.19 -18.48
CA GLY A 145 3.95 -11.09 -17.58
C GLY A 145 3.47 -11.55 -16.20
N THR A 146 3.58 -12.83 -15.87
CA THR A 146 3.18 -13.39 -14.56
C THR A 146 4.22 -13.04 -13.52
N LEU A 147 3.78 -12.55 -12.36
CA LEU A 147 4.64 -12.24 -11.23
C LEU A 147 5.40 -13.48 -10.73
N SER A 148 6.74 -13.40 -10.74
CA SER A 148 7.67 -14.46 -10.32
C SER A 148 8.56 -14.06 -9.13
N GLY A 149 8.49 -12.81 -8.67
CA GLY A 149 9.12 -12.35 -7.43
C GLY A 149 8.78 -10.91 -7.09
N ILE A 150 8.81 -10.59 -5.80
CA ILE A 150 8.71 -9.22 -5.25
C ILE A 150 9.85 -9.01 -4.26
N GLY A 151 10.54 -7.88 -4.36
CA GLY A 151 11.38 -7.29 -3.33
C GLY A 151 10.83 -5.92 -2.91
N ALA A 152 11.17 -5.48 -1.69
CA ALA A 152 10.87 -4.11 -1.27
C ALA A 152 11.93 -3.15 -1.84
N GLN A 153 11.49 -2.02 -2.39
CA GLN A 153 12.39 -0.97 -2.89
C GLN A 153 13.42 -0.57 -1.82
N GLY A 154 14.68 -0.42 -2.22
CA GLY A 154 15.78 -0.07 -1.33
C GLY A 154 16.40 -1.23 -0.55
N THR A 155 16.11 -2.49 -0.91
CA THR A 155 16.80 -3.67 -0.36
C THR A 155 17.81 -4.21 -1.38
N ARG A 156 18.97 -3.54 -1.47
CA ARG A 156 20.18 -4.01 -2.18
C ARG A 156 21.37 -4.02 -1.21
#